data_AF-A0A9D8MR78-F1
#
_entry.id   AF-A0A9D8MR78-F1
#
_cell.length_a   1.000
_cell.length_b   1.000
_cell.length_c   1.000
_cell.angle_alpha   90.00
_cell.angle_beta   90.00
_cell.angle_gamma   90.00
#
_symmetry.space_group_name_H-M   'P 1'
#
loop_
_entity.id
_entity.type
_entity.pdbx_description
1 polymer ?
#
loop_
_entity_poly.entity_id
_entity_poly.type
_entity_poly.pdbx_seq_one_letter_code
_entity_poly.pdbx_strand_id
1 'polypeptide(L)'
;EERLGIYNSQWGYPVTNGMGFHEFLQLAEDLGAEPMFVVNMGMGHGWYQDYQHIQDFIQEALDALEYANGDASTFWGAKRVAAGHPEPFGMRLMEIGNENYNYSFNNNNDQSDHYPERYRQFYDAIKANWPGTICIGNVESWGTDNPSWRNANPVDVVDEHYYRSPDWFASNYHKYDNTSRTSHKIYNGEYAVTSDCGTNGTLKAALGEAIYMAGMERNSDVCIMASYAPIFKNENDAQWNPDMLHYNAYTSFGTPSYWAQEMMASTVGNQNITWTESGNTISSNDALLGVGSWNTEATYSNIRITDAANNVVFEQTEPITSPRSMQGTYRTFDVCTGNCTIEMDAVKNSGDEGFLINFAFIDAGNYAWWNLGGWGNARHGVEQAINGSKTTLATADGNIVTGRTYHIKIVREGLTAKCYLDGSLVHTVTLTEKTGERLYLCAALNEAEDKAIIKVINYNSKAVSTNFTFTDATIGGDAEIRIMSNADNYAENSLAEPEKVV
;
A
#
# COMPACT_ATOMS: atom_id res chain seq x y z
N GLU A 1 -31.20 -25.38 -12.47
CA GLU A 1 -30.50 -24.46 -11.56
C GLU A 1 -31.05 -24.67 -10.16
N GLU A 2 -30.20 -25.06 -9.21
CA GLU A 2 -30.55 -25.42 -7.82
C GLU A 2 -29.81 -24.54 -6.79
N ARG A 3 -28.93 -23.63 -7.24
CA ARG A 3 -28.16 -22.76 -6.36
C ARG A 3 -29.08 -21.76 -5.67
N LEU A 4 -28.98 -21.68 -4.34
CA LEU A 4 -29.66 -20.66 -3.55
C LEU A 4 -28.88 -19.36 -3.65
N GLY A 5 -29.56 -18.28 -4.04
CA GLY A 5 -29.00 -16.94 -3.88
C GLY A 5 -28.95 -16.55 -2.40
N ILE A 6 -27.93 -15.79 -2.01
CA ILE A 6 -27.77 -15.28 -0.63
C ILE A 6 -27.65 -13.75 -0.66
N TYR A 7 -27.88 -13.10 0.48
CA TYR A 7 -27.62 -11.67 0.61
C TYR A 7 -26.20 -11.47 1.13
N ASN A 8 -25.37 -10.76 0.37
CA ASN A 8 -24.02 -10.38 0.82
C ASN A 8 -24.16 -9.21 1.79
N SER A 9 -24.08 -9.48 3.09
CA SER A 9 -24.23 -8.45 4.13
C SER A 9 -23.07 -7.47 4.20
N GLN A 10 -21.87 -7.87 3.75
CA GLN A 10 -20.67 -7.03 3.82
C GLN A 10 -20.70 -5.93 2.75
N TRP A 11 -21.21 -6.27 1.56
CA TRP A 11 -21.25 -5.34 0.42
C TRP A 11 -22.66 -4.88 0.03
N GLY A 12 -23.70 -5.37 0.70
CA GLY A 12 -25.05 -4.80 0.65
C GLY A 12 -25.89 -5.17 -0.57
N TYR A 13 -25.64 -6.32 -1.22
CA TYR A 13 -26.40 -6.75 -2.41
C TYR A 13 -26.65 -8.27 -2.45
N PRO A 14 -27.72 -8.73 -3.14
CA PRO A 14 -27.98 -10.15 -3.34
C PRO A 14 -26.99 -10.76 -4.34
N VAL A 15 -26.43 -11.92 -4.02
CA VAL A 15 -25.61 -12.74 -4.92
C VAL A 15 -26.39 -13.97 -5.37
N THR A 16 -26.32 -14.26 -6.67
CA THR A 16 -27.04 -15.40 -7.27
C THR A 16 -26.31 -16.73 -7.07
N ASN A 17 -25.03 -16.68 -6.69
CA ASN A 17 -24.10 -17.82 -6.72
C ASN A 17 -23.96 -18.48 -8.10
N GLY A 18 -24.32 -17.78 -9.19
CA GLY A 18 -24.09 -18.23 -10.56
C GLY A 18 -22.60 -18.29 -10.92
N MET A 19 -21.80 -17.42 -10.31
CA MET A 19 -20.34 -17.49 -10.31
C MET A 19 -19.90 -18.12 -8.98
N GLY A 20 -19.74 -19.45 -8.98
CA GLY A 20 -19.41 -20.25 -7.80
C GLY A 20 -18.02 -20.86 -7.85
N PHE A 21 -17.74 -21.76 -6.90
CA PHE A 21 -16.41 -22.35 -6.73
C PHE A 21 -15.87 -23.02 -8.01
N HIS A 22 -16.69 -23.80 -8.71
CA HIS A 22 -16.29 -24.43 -9.97
C HIS A 22 -15.97 -23.41 -11.06
N GLU A 23 -16.80 -22.38 -11.21
CA GLU A 23 -16.54 -21.36 -12.23
C GLU A 23 -15.26 -20.56 -11.93
N PHE A 24 -14.93 -20.31 -10.65
CA PHE A 24 -13.67 -19.65 -10.29
C PHE A 24 -12.44 -20.53 -10.53
N LEU A 25 -12.55 -21.84 -10.28
CA LEU A 25 -11.50 -22.79 -10.63
C LEU A 25 -11.28 -22.86 -12.15
N GLN A 26 -12.37 -22.90 -12.93
CA GLN A 26 -12.28 -22.84 -14.40
C GLN A 26 -11.68 -21.52 -14.88
N LEU A 27 -12.08 -20.40 -14.28
CA LEU A 27 -11.52 -19.09 -14.63
C LEU A 27 -10.01 -19.04 -14.36
N ALA A 28 -9.53 -19.62 -13.25
CA ALA A 28 -8.10 -19.71 -12.98
C ALA A 28 -7.39 -20.52 -14.08
N GLU A 29 -7.93 -21.68 -14.45
CA GLU A 29 -7.39 -22.52 -15.54
C GLU A 29 -7.36 -21.77 -16.88
N ASP A 30 -8.45 -21.08 -17.25
CA ASP A 30 -8.58 -20.33 -18.50
C ASP A 30 -7.57 -19.15 -18.58
N LEU A 31 -7.20 -18.58 -17.43
CA LEU A 31 -6.21 -17.51 -17.31
C LEU A 31 -4.77 -18.04 -17.18
N GLY A 32 -4.58 -19.36 -17.10
CA GLY A 32 -3.28 -19.96 -16.77
C GLY A 32 -2.79 -19.60 -15.36
N ALA A 33 -3.71 -19.22 -14.47
CA ALA A 33 -3.46 -18.87 -13.09
C ALA A 33 -3.63 -20.09 -12.18
N GLU A 34 -3.05 -20.00 -10.99
CA GLU A 34 -3.24 -21.01 -9.96
C GLU A 34 -4.34 -20.58 -8.99
N PRO A 35 -5.33 -21.45 -8.68
CA PRO A 35 -6.38 -21.08 -7.76
C PRO A 35 -5.90 -21.06 -6.30
N MET A 36 -6.32 -20.03 -5.58
CA MET A 36 -6.22 -19.90 -4.12
C MET A 36 -7.62 -19.78 -3.53
N PHE A 37 -7.94 -20.62 -2.55
CA PHE A 37 -9.25 -20.60 -1.90
C PHE A 37 -9.15 -20.07 -0.47
N VAL A 38 -9.94 -19.05 -0.16
CA VAL A 38 -10.09 -18.48 1.18
C VAL A 38 -11.28 -19.18 1.86
N VAL A 39 -11.00 -20.04 2.84
CA VAL A 39 -12.05 -20.82 3.51
C VAL A 39 -12.62 -20.07 4.71
N ASN A 40 -13.95 -20.11 4.85
CA ASN A 40 -14.62 -19.62 6.03
C ASN A 40 -14.26 -20.50 7.24
N MET A 41 -13.64 -19.92 8.26
CA MET A 41 -13.19 -20.66 9.46
C MET A 41 -14.18 -20.60 10.64
N GLY A 42 -15.45 -20.31 10.35
CA GLY A 42 -16.51 -20.16 11.35
C GLY A 42 -16.47 -18.81 12.08
N MET A 43 -15.92 -17.78 11.46
CA MET A 43 -15.96 -16.40 11.93
C MET A 43 -15.85 -15.39 10.78
N GLY A 44 -16.30 -14.16 11.02
CA GLY A 44 -16.13 -13.03 10.13
C GLY A 44 -16.46 -11.72 10.84
N HIS A 45 -16.51 -10.62 10.09
CA HIS A 45 -16.82 -9.29 10.63
C HIS A 45 -18.19 -9.29 11.34
N GLY A 46 -18.16 -9.21 12.67
CA GLY A 46 -19.33 -9.14 13.54
C GLY A 46 -20.02 -10.46 13.89
N TRP A 47 -19.43 -11.62 13.58
CA TRP A 47 -19.99 -12.93 13.96
C TRP A 47 -18.94 -14.02 14.12
N TYR A 48 -19.22 -15.02 14.96
CA TYR A 48 -18.42 -16.24 15.08
C TYR A 48 -19.27 -17.40 15.63
N GLN A 49 -18.87 -18.64 15.30
CA GLN A 49 -19.37 -19.88 15.93
C GLN A 49 -18.42 -20.32 17.04
N ASP A 50 -18.87 -21.06 18.04
CA ASP A 50 -17.96 -21.62 19.06
C ASP A 50 -16.82 -22.43 18.39
N TYR A 51 -15.55 -22.08 18.68
CA TYR A 51 -14.37 -22.71 18.08
C TYR A 51 -14.25 -24.22 18.39
N GLN A 52 -15.01 -24.72 19.36
CA GLN A 52 -15.11 -26.16 19.66
C GLN A 52 -16.09 -26.89 18.74
N HIS A 53 -16.93 -26.16 17.99
CA HIS A 53 -17.98 -26.68 17.11
C HIS A 53 -17.82 -26.22 15.65
N ILE A 54 -16.58 -26.15 15.16
CA ILE A 54 -16.25 -25.73 13.79
C ILE A 54 -16.01 -26.89 12.81
N GLN A 55 -16.36 -28.11 13.18
CA GLN A 55 -16.03 -29.31 12.38
C GLN A 55 -16.65 -29.26 10.97
N ASP A 56 -17.85 -28.70 10.83
CA ASP A 56 -18.49 -28.56 9.52
C ASP A 56 -17.68 -27.63 8.59
N PHE A 57 -17.13 -26.53 9.12
CA PHE A 57 -16.26 -25.63 8.34
C PHE A 57 -14.92 -26.28 7.96
N ILE A 58 -14.36 -27.10 8.85
CA ILE A 58 -13.17 -27.90 8.54
C ILE A 58 -13.48 -28.90 7.43
N GLN A 59 -14.65 -29.54 7.48
CA GLN A 59 -15.07 -30.46 6.43
C GLN A 59 -15.29 -29.72 5.10
N GLU A 60 -15.85 -28.51 5.10
CA GLU A 60 -15.96 -27.68 3.89
C GLU A 60 -14.60 -27.40 3.24
N ALA A 61 -13.54 -27.17 4.04
CA ALA A 61 -12.18 -27.02 3.51
C ALA A 61 -11.68 -28.29 2.82
N LEU A 62 -11.89 -29.45 3.46
CA LEU A 62 -11.49 -30.75 2.92
C LEU A 62 -12.30 -31.13 1.67
N ASP A 63 -13.58 -30.80 1.67
CA ASP A 63 -14.50 -31.02 0.56
C ASP A 63 -14.15 -30.14 -0.65
N ALA A 64 -13.75 -28.88 -0.41
CA ALA A 64 -13.25 -28.00 -1.47
C ALA A 64 -11.96 -28.56 -2.10
N LEU A 65 -11.04 -29.08 -1.29
CA LEU A 65 -9.82 -29.76 -1.77
C LEU A 65 -10.15 -31.05 -2.53
N GLU A 66 -11.08 -31.88 -2.04
CA GLU A 66 -11.49 -33.10 -2.73
C GLU A 66 -12.24 -32.79 -4.03
N TYR A 67 -13.07 -31.75 -4.08
CA TYR A 67 -13.70 -31.30 -5.32
C TYR A 67 -12.65 -30.87 -6.34
N ALA A 68 -11.71 -30.01 -5.93
CA ALA A 68 -10.68 -29.48 -6.80
C ALA A 68 -9.72 -30.58 -7.29
N ASN A 69 -9.31 -31.50 -6.41
CA ASN A 69 -8.15 -32.36 -6.64
C ASN A 69 -8.42 -33.88 -6.58
N GLY A 70 -9.57 -34.29 -6.05
CA GLY A 70 -9.90 -35.70 -5.81
C GLY A 70 -10.04 -36.52 -7.09
N ASP A 71 -9.82 -37.83 -6.94
CA ASP A 71 -10.04 -38.82 -7.99
C ASP A 71 -11.54 -38.95 -8.32
N ALA A 72 -11.87 -39.35 -9.55
CA ALA A 72 -13.25 -39.55 -9.98
C ALA A 72 -14.03 -40.59 -9.15
N SER A 73 -13.35 -41.44 -8.37
CA SER A 73 -13.96 -42.39 -7.45
C SER A 73 -14.36 -41.80 -6.09
N THR A 74 -13.89 -40.61 -5.73
CA THR A 74 -14.29 -39.94 -4.49
C THR A 74 -15.61 -39.19 -4.65
N PHE A 75 -16.25 -38.81 -3.54
CA PHE A 75 -17.56 -38.17 -3.62
C PHE A 75 -17.46 -36.83 -4.35
N TRP A 76 -16.59 -35.93 -3.90
CA TRP A 76 -16.47 -34.61 -4.52
C TRP A 76 -15.70 -34.63 -5.85
N GLY A 77 -14.77 -35.56 -6.05
CA GLY A 77 -14.13 -35.78 -7.35
C GLY A 77 -15.15 -36.23 -8.42
N ALA A 78 -16.06 -37.14 -8.08
CA ALA A 78 -17.16 -37.53 -8.97
C ALA A 78 -18.10 -36.35 -9.27
N LYS A 79 -18.31 -35.43 -8.31
CA LYS A 79 -19.11 -34.22 -8.51
C LYS A 79 -18.44 -33.24 -9.47
N ARG A 80 -17.12 -33.04 -9.39
CA ARG A 80 -16.34 -32.24 -10.35
C ARG A 80 -16.48 -32.81 -11.77
N VAL A 81 -16.30 -34.12 -11.93
CA VAL A 81 -16.47 -34.82 -13.20
C VAL A 81 -17.89 -34.65 -13.76
N ALA A 82 -18.91 -34.82 -12.91
CA ALA A 82 -20.31 -34.64 -13.31
C ALA A 82 -20.65 -33.18 -13.66
N ALA A 83 -19.94 -32.21 -13.09
CA ALA A 83 -20.04 -30.80 -13.44
C ALA A 83 -19.35 -30.46 -14.79
N GLY A 84 -18.63 -31.42 -15.39
CA GLY A 84 -18.07 -31.30 -16.74
C GLY A 84 -16.54 -31.20 -16.79
N HIS A 85 -15.84 -31.31 -15.65
CA HIS A 85 -14.38 -31.20 -15.60
C HIS A 85 -13.75 -32.47 -14.99
N PRO A 86 -13.29 -33.44 -15.82
CA PRO A 86 -12.76 -34.70 -15.31
C PRO A 86 -11.40 -34.57 -14.60
N GLU A 87 -10.54 -33.70 -15.10
CA GLU A 87 -9.17 -33.55 -14.60
C GLU A 87 -9.14 -32.79 -13.26
N PRO A 88 -8.17 -33.04 -12.38
CA PRO A 88 -7.95 -32.20 -11.19
C PRO A 88 -7.58 -30.76 -11.56
N PHE A 89 -8.10 -29.77 -10.84
CA PHE A 89 -7.72 -28.36 -10.99
C PHE A 89 -6.34 -28.03 -10.40
N GLY A 90 -5.79 -28.89 -9.53
CA GLY A 90 -4.45 -28.70 -8.95
C GLY A 90 -4.36 -27.60 -7.88
N MET A 91 -5.46 -27.27 -7.20
CA MET A 91 -5.49 -26.24 -6.16
C MET A 91 -4.56 -26.59 -4.99
N ARG A 92 -3.47 -25.83 -4.81
CA ARG A 92 -2.51 -26.02 -3.70
C ARG A 92 -2.51 -24.92 -2.65
N LEU A 93 -3.17 -23.78 -2.89
CA LEU A 93 -3.16 -22.63 -1.99
C LEU A 93 -4.49 -22.53 -1.25
N MET A 94 -4.44 -22.52 0.09
CA MET A 94 -5.62 -22.32 0.92
C MET A 94 -5.33 -21.32 2.04
N GLU A 95 -6.10 -20.25 2.08
CA GLU A 95 -6.09 -19.30 3.18
C GLU A 95 -7.19 -19.65 4.18
N ILE A 96 -6.82 -19.68 5.47
CA ILE A 96 -7.69 -20.11 6.57
C ILE A 96 -8.19 -18.86 7.30
N GLY A 97 -9.40 -18.45 6.96
CA GLY A 97 -9.98 -17.17 7.38
C GLY A 97 -9.54 -15.99 6.52
N ASN A 98 -10.17 -14.84 6.73
CA ASN A 98 -9.82 -13.58 6.09
C ASN A 98 -9.93 -12.44 7.12
N GLU A 99 -8.82 -11.74 7.39
CA GLU A 99 -8.76 -10.68 8.39
C GLU A 99 -9.26 -11.08 9.79
N ASN A 100 -9.00 -12.33 10.20
CA ASN A 100 -9.57 -12.87 11.43
C ASN A 100 -8.61 -12.87 12.63
N TYR A 101 -7.36 -12.41 12.48
CA TYR A 101 -6.37 -12.38 13.58
C TYR A 101 -5.98 -10.96 14.03
N ASN A 102 -6.98 -10.10 14.17
CA ASN A 102 -6.81 -8.68 14.40
C ASN A 102 -6.69 -8.23 15.86
N TYR A 103 -5.95 -7.15 16.07
CA TYR A 103 -5.66 -6.56 17.37
C TYR A 103 -6.68 -5.46 17.76
N SER A 104 -7.08 -5.38 19.03
CA SER A 104 -7.86 -4.25 19.60
C SER A 104 -7.27 -3.76 20.93
N PHE A 105 -6.89 -2.48 21.01
CA PHE A 105 -6.36 -1.84 22.24
C PHE A 105 -7.45 -1.55 23.29
N ASN A 106 -8.73 -1.49 22.86
CA ASN A 106 -9.81 -0.88 23.66
C ASN A 106 -10.89 -1.87 24.11
N ASN A 107 -10.95 -3.08 23.56
CA ASN A 107 -11.96 -4.07 23.92
C ASN A 107 -11.45 -5.49 23.63
N ASN A 108 -11.36 -6.33 24.66
CA ASN A 108 -10.93 -7.73 24.57
C ASN A 108 -11.94 -8.66 23.85
N ASN A 109 -12.92 -8.13 23.13
CA ASN A 109 -14.01 -8.90 22.50
C ASN A 109 -14.14 -8.78 20.96
N ASP A 110 -13.20 -8.19 20.24
CA ASP A 110 -13.27 -8.07 18.76
C ASP A 110 -11.82 -7.94 18.22
N GLN A 111 -11.24 -8.75 17.33
CA GLN A 111 -11.75 -9.72 16.36
C GLN A 111 -10.69 -10.84 16.17
N SER A 112 -10.58 -11.74 17.14
CA SER A 112 -9.67 -12.89 17.08
C SER A 112 -10.19 -14.05 17.92
N ASP A 113 -11.51 -14.24 17.98
CA ASP A 113 -12.12 -15.26 18.86
C ASP A 113 -11.46 -16.62 18.61
N HIS A 114 -10.51 -16.99 19.47
CA HIS A 114 -9.68 -18.18 19.35
C HIS A 114 -9.09 -18.45 17.95
N TYR A 115 -8.68 -17.41 17.20
CA TYR A 115 -8.11 -17.60 15.86
C TYR A 115 -6.96 -18.63 15.83
N PRO A 116 -5.95 -18.56 16.72
CA PRO A 116 -4.87 -19.56 16.73
C PRO A 116 -5.36 -20.99 16.92
N GLU A 117 -6.36 -21.21 17.78
CA GLU A 117 -6.92 -22.54 18.05
C GLU A 117 -7.78 -23.04 16.88
N ARG A 118 -8.55 -22.16 16.23
CA ARG A 118 -9.29 -22.50 15.00
C ARG A 118 -8.34 -22.86 13.88
N TYR A 119 -7.39 -21.97 13.59
CA TYR A 119 -6.37 -22.17 12.55
C TYR A 119 -5.64 -23.49 12.75
N ARG A 120 -5.28 -23.82 14.01
CA ARG A 120 -4.60 -25.08 14.30
C ARG A 120 -5.44 -26.31 13.93
N GLN A 121 -6.74 -26.30 14.22
CA GLN A 121 -7.64 -27.39 13.86
C GLN A 121 -7.76 -27.57 12.34
N PHE A 122 -7.89 -26.47 11.60
CA PHE A 122 -7.89 -26.48 10.13
C PHE A 122 -6.56 -27.00 9.58
N TYR A 123 -5.43 -26.44 10.04
CA TYR A 123 -4.11 -26.82 9.57
C TYR A 123 -3.84 -28.31 9.77
N ASP A 124 -4.12 -28.86 10.96
CA ASP A 124 -3.90 -30.28 11.24
C ASP A 124 -4.78 -31.17 10.35
N ALA A 125 -6.05 -30.81 10.14
CA ALA A 125 -6.97 -31.56 9.28
C ALA A 125 -6.54 -31.51 7.80
N ILE A 126 -6.18 -30.32 7.30
CA ILE A 126 -5.71 -30.13 5.92
C ILE A 126 -4.42 -30.90 5.71
N LYS A 127 -3.41 -30.74 6.57
CA LYS A 127 -2.12 -31.43 6.40
C LYS A 127 -2.22 -32.94 6.55
N ALA A 128 -3.18 -33.46 7.33
CA ALA A 128 -3.40 -34.89 7.46
C ALA A 128 -3.97 -35.53 6.17
N ASN A 129 -4.81 -34.81 5.43
CA ASN A 129 -5.50 -35.33 4.24
C ASN A 129 -4.84 -34.88 2.92
N TRP A 130 -4.28 -33.68 2.91
CA TRP A 130 -3.71 -33.00 1.75
C TRP A 130 -2.36 -32.33 2.14
N PRO A 131 -1.31 -33.13 2.44
CA PRO A 131 -0.04 -32.62 2.98
C PRO A 131 0.68 -31.62 2.08
N GLY A 132 0.39 -31.62 0.77
CA GLY A 132 0.96 -30.69 -0.21
C GLY A 132 0.30 -29.31 -0.25
N THR A 133 -0.85 -29.11 0.40
CA THR A 133 -1.53 -27.81 0.44
C THR A 133 -0.70 -26.82 1.25
N ILE A 134 -0.49 -25.62 0.71
CA ILE A 134 0.11 -24.48 1.39
C ILE A 134 -0.99 -23.77 2.17
N CYS A 135 -0.84 -23.75 3.49
CA CYS A 135 -1.77 -23.08 4.40
C CYS A 135 -1.30 -21.64 4.65
N ILE A 136 -2.17 -20.69 4.30
CA ILE A 136 -1.96 -19.27 4.51
C ILE A 136 -2.76 -18.85 5.76
N GLY A 137 -2.08 -18.23 6.73
CA GLY A 137 -2.69 -17.73 7.96
C GLY A 137 -2.78 -16.21 7.98
N ASN A 138 -3.85 -15.66 8.57
CA ASN A 138 -4.00 -14.23 8.71
C ASN A 138 -3.08 -13.69 9.82
N VAL A 139 -2.54 -12.50 9.60
CA VAL A 139 -1.98 -11.66 10.67
C VAL A 139 -2.86 -10.42 10.84
N GLU A 140 -2.41 -9.42 11.59
CA GLU A 140 -3.20 -8.19 11.77
C GLU A 140 -3.38 -7.46 10.43
N SER A 141 -4.63 -7.25 10.03
CA SER A 141 -5.02 -6.52 8.83
C SER A 141 -5.15 -5.01 9.07
N TRP A 142 -5.33 -4.59 10.33
CA TRP A 142 -5.40 -3.16 10.71
C TRP A 142 -4.70 -2.84 12.02
N GLY A 143 -4.46 -1.55 12.23
CA GLY A 143 -3.93 -1.00 13.49
C GLY A 143 -2.42 -1.17 13.70
N THR A 144 -1.71 -1.81 12.77
CA THR A 144 -0.25 -1.93 12.78
C THR A 144 0.32 -1.91 11.36
N ASP A 145 1.55 -1.44 11.22
CA ASP A 145 2.36 -1.56 10.00
C ASP A 145 3.38 -2.70 10.10
N ASN A 146 3.45 -3.39 11.25
CA ASN A 146 4.34 -4.52 11.50
C ASN A 146 3.49 -5.70 12.00
N PRO A 147 2.62 -6.26 11.16
CA PRO A 147 1.85 -7.43 11.53
C PRO A 147 2.78 -8.63 11.73
N SER A 148 2.35 -9.61 12.53
CA SER A 148 3.20 -10.74 12.85
C SER A 148 2.41 -11.99 13.21
N TRP A 149 3.02 -13.15 12.94
CA TRP A 149 2.51 -14.43 13.43
C TRP A 149 2.78 -14.58 14.93
N ARG A 150 1.86 -14.10 15.76
CA ARG A 150 2.03 -13.99 17.23
C ARG A 150 1.73 -15.28 18.00
N ASN A 151 1.84 -16.44 17.36
CA ASN A 151 1.55 -17.73 17.99
C ASN A 151 2.55 -18.81 17.55
N ALA A 152 2.50 -19.98 18.19
CA ALA A 152 3.46 -21.07 17.98
C ALA A 152 2.98 -22.13 16.98
N ASN A 153 1.84 -21.94 16.32
CA ASN A 153 1.34 -22.91 15.35
C ASN A 153 2.20 -22.89 14.08
N PRO A 154 2.36 -24.04 13.39
CA PRO A 154 3.01 -24.08 12.09
C PRO A 154 2.20 -23.31 11.04
N VAL A 155 2.89 -22.59 10.17
CA VAL A 155 2.28 -21.84 9.06
C VAL A 155 3.26 -21.80 7.89
N ASP A 156 2.76 -21.99 6.67
CA ASP A 156 3.62 -21.97 5.47
C ASP A 156 3.83 -20.52 5.01
N VAL A 157 2.75 -19.74 5.00
CA VAL A 157 2.70 -18.34 4.52
C VAL A 157 1.77 -17.53 5.42
N VAL A 158 2.07 -16.26 5.67
CA VAL A 158 1.13 -15.34 6.32
C VAL A 158 0.61 -14.29 5.36
N ASP A 159 -0.63 -13.85 5.56
CA ASP A 159 -1.26 -12.79 4.77
C ASP A 159 -1.22 -11.44 5.49
N GLU A 160 -0.55 -10.46 4.85
CA GLU A 160 -0.45 -9.07 5.30
C GLU A 160 -1.28 -8.12 4.42
N HIS A 161 -2.05 -7.23 5.06
CA HIS A 161 -2.93 -6.28 4.36
C HIS A 161 -2.46 -4.83 4.56
N TYR A 162 -2.40 -4.04 3.49
CA TYR A 162 -1.95 -2.65 3.52
C TYR A 162 -2.81 -1.70 2.67
N TYR A 163 -3.61 -0.90 3.36
CA TYR A 163 -4.36 0.21 2.76
C TYR A 163 -3.80 1.54 3.29
N ARG A 164 -3.00 2.23 2.47
CA ARG A 164 -2.17 3.36 2.93
C ARG A 164 -2.08 4.49 1.89
N SER A 165 -1.29 5.53 2.17
CA SER A 165 -1.06 6.64 1.22
C SER A 165 0.04 6.28 0.21
N PRO A 166 0.15 6.99 -0.94
CA PRO A 166 1.25 6.79 -1.90
C PRO A 166 2.62 6.84 -1.22
N ASP A 167 2.82 7.82 -0.34
CA ASP A 167 4.09 8.05 0.33
C ASP A 167 4.44 6.93 1.31
N TRP A 168 3.45 6.32 1.99
CA TRP A 168 3.71 5.16 2.84
C TRP A 168 4.27 3.99 2.02
N PHE A 169 3.68 3.70 0.86
CA PHE A 169 4.16 2.61 0.00
C PHE A 169 5.58 2.88 -0.50
N ALA A 170 5.85 4.11 -0.97
CA ALA A 170 7.21 4.51 -1.36
C ALA A 170 8.22 4.35 -0.21
N SER A 171 7.82 4.70 1.02
CA SER A 171 8.65 4.59 2.22
C SER A 171 8.94 3.15 2.65
N ASN A 172 8.08 2.21 2.26
CA ASN A 172 8.18 0.80 2.62
C ASN A 172 8.91 -0.03 1.56
N TYR A 173 9.67 0.59 0.68
CA TYR A 173 10.57 -0.07 -0.27
C TYR A 173 11.52 -1.10 0.39
N HIS A 174 12.03 -0.79 1.59
CA HIS A 174 12.95 -1.66 2.35
C HIS A 174 12.27 -2.54 3.40
N LYS A 175 10.93 -2.64 3.39
CA LYS A 175 10.16 -3.30 4.45
C LYS A 175 10.62 -4.73 4.74
N TYR A 176 10.92 -5.50 3.69
CA TYR A 176 11.26 -6.92 3.82
C TYR A 176 12.77 -7.23 3.83
N ASP A 177 13.63 -6.20 3.68
CA ASP A 177 15.08 -6.38 3.57
C ASP A 177 15.68 -7.11 4.78
N ASN A 178 15.11 -6.92 5.98
CA ASN A 178 15.58 -7.52 7.23
C ASN A 178 14.68 -8.66 7.74
N THR A 179 13.68 -9.08 6.97
CA THR A 179 12.80 -10.19 7.38
C THR A 179 13.59 -11.49 7.45
N SER A 180 13.26 -12.34 8.41
CA SER A 180 13.93 -13.63 8.59
C SER A 180 13.66 -14.56 7.40
N ARG A 181 14.71 -15.08 6.77
CA ARG A 181 14.63 -16.05 5.67
C ARG A 181 14.36 -17.49 6.11
N THR A 182 14.39 -17.74 7.43
CA THR A 182 14.15 -19.05 8.02
C THR A 182 12.75 -19.19 8.65
N SER A 183 11.94 -18.12 8.58
CA SER A 183 10.54 -18.13 9.05
C SER A 183 9.58 -18.56 7.93
N HIS A 184 8.27 -18.45 8.21
CA HIS A 184 7.21 -18.52 7.21
C HIS A 184 7.43 -17.51 6.07
N LYS A 185 6.83 -17.77 4.92
CA LYS A 185 6.79 -16.83 3.80
C LYS A 185 5.70 -15.78 4.01
N ILE A 186 5.68 -14.78 3.14
CA ILE A 186 4.72 -13.67 3.19
C ILE A 186 3.96 -13.61 1.87
N TYR A 187 2.65 -13.40 2.00
CA TYR A 187 1.72 -13.01 0.95
C TYR A 187 1.20 -11.62 1.31
N ASN A 188 1.37 -10.63 0.41
CA ASN A 188 0.66 -9.35 0.54
C ASN A 188 -0.71 -9.50 -0.12
N GLY A 189 -1.69 -10.08 0.58
CA GLY A 189 -2.95 -10.50 -0.03
C GLY A 189 -3.94 -9.39 -0.30
N GLU A 190 -3.78 -8.26 0.36
CA GLU A 190 -4.50 -7.04 0.03
C GLU A 190 -3.59 -5.84 0.14
N TYR A 191 -3.38 -5.11 -0.95
CA TYR A 191 -2.79 -3.79 -0.86
C TYR A 191 -3.32 -2.82 -1.91
N ALA A 192 -3.51 -1.57 -1.50
CA ALA A 192 -3.80 -0.46 -2.40
C ALA A 192 -3.55 0.88 -1.71
N VAL A 193 -3.23 1.88 -2.50
CA VAL A 193 -3.30 3.27 -2.07
C VAL A 193 -4.76 3.68 -1.92
N THR A 194 -5.21 3.89 -0.69
CA THR A 194 -6.63 4.23 -0.40
C THR A 194 -6.81 5.63 0.14
N SER A 195 -5.75 6.24 0.68
CA SER A 195 -5.71 7.66 1.01
C SER A 195 -4.95 8.45 -0.05
N ASP A 196 -5.39 9.68 -0.31
CA ASP A 196 -4.79 10.55 -1.35
C ASP A 196 -4.73 9.90 -2.75
N CYS A 197 -5.67 8.98 -3.02
CA CYS A 197 -5.74 8.19 -4.25
C CYS A 197 -6.41 8.93 -5.43
N GLY A 198 -6.95 10.13 -5.21
CA GLY A 198 -7.71 10.87 -6.22
C GLY A 198 -9.15 10.35 -6.37
N THR A 199 -9.73 10.48 -7.56
CA THR A 199 -11.10 10.02 -7.84
C THR A 199 -11.13 8.53 -8.15
N ASN A 200 -10.30 8.08 -9.09
CA ASN A 200 -10.21 6.70 -9.58
C ASN A 200 -8.86 6.04 -9.26
N GLY A 201 -7.83 6.81 -8.94
CA GLY A 201 -6.45 6.33 -8.79
C GLY A 201 -5.49 7.19 -9.60
N THR A 202 -4.54 7.84 -8.93
CA THR A 202 -3.56 8.75 -9.56
C THR A 202 -2.29 8.03 -10.02
N LEU A 203 -1.54 8.65 -10.94
CA LEU A 203 -0.17 8.22 -11.26
C LEU A 203 0.71 8.16 -9.98
N LYS A 204 0.57 9.11 -9.05
CA LYS A 204 1.30 9.12 -7.77
C LYS A 204 1.02 7.86 -6.95
N ALA A 205 -0.25 7.44 -6.86
CA ALA A 205 -0.64 6.20 -6.21
C ALA A 205 0.06 4.99 -6.84
N ALA A 206 -0.04 4.86 -8.16
CA ALA A 206 0.58 3.77 -8.92
C ALA A 206 2.11 3.72 -8.77
N LEU A 207 2.79 4.88 -8.75
CA LEU A 207 4.23 4.94 -8.53
C LEU A 207 4.61 4.50 -7.11
N GLY A 208 3.84 4.89 -6.08
CA GLY A 208 4.04 4.42 -4.71
C GLY A 208 3.92 2.90 -4.60
N GLU A 209 2.88 2.33 -5.19
CA GLU A 209 2.65 0.88 -5.26
C GLU A 209 3.76 0.15 -6.03
N ALA A 210 4.23 0.72 -7.15
CA ALA A 210 5.33 0.16 -7.93
C ALA A 210 6.64 0.12 -7.16
N ILE A 211 6.91 1.12 -6.31
CA ILE A 211 8.08 1.12 -5.41
C ILE A 211 7.94 0.01 -4.37
N TYR A 212 6.76 -0.16 -3.78
CA TYR A 212 6.50 -1.25 -2.84
C TYR A 212 6.66 -2.63 -3.50
N MET A 213 6.13 -2.80 -4.72
CA MET A 213 6.33 -4.00 -5.54
C MET A 213 7.81 -4.26 -5.84
N ALA A 214 8.60 -3.24 -6.15
CA ALA A 214 10.04 -3.40 -6.33
C ALA A 214 10.73 -3.89 -5.04
N GLY A 215 10.30 -3.40 -3.88
CA GLY A 215 10.73 -3.89 -2.56
C GLY A 215 10.36 -5.35 -2.34
N MET A 216 9.14 -5.76 -2.72
CA MET A 216 8.69 -7.16 -2.66
C MET A 216 9.52 -8.06 -3.58
N GLU A 217 9.75 -7.65 -4.83
CA GLU A 217 10.50 -8.43 -5.83
C GLU A 217 11.96 -8.62 -5.41
N ARG A 218 12.61 -7.59 -4.84
CA ARG A 218 13.94 -7.70 -4.24
C ARG A 218 14.04 -8.75 -3.13
N ASN A 219 12.92 -8.96 -2.44
CA ASN A 219 12.78 -9.89 -1.32
C ASN A 219 11.85 -11.06 -1.68
N SER A 220 11.84 -11.48 -2.96
CA SER A 220 10.98 -12.56 -3.46
C SER A 220 11.31 -13.94 -2.88
N ASP A 221 12.44 -14.06 -2.18
CA ASP A 221 12.80 -15.20 -1.34
C ASP A 221 11.92 -15.30 -0.08
N VAL A 222 11.30 -14.20 0.36
CA VAL A 222 10.41 -14.11 1.52
C VAL A 222 8.98 -13.75 1.12
N CYS A 223 8.80 -12.69 0.33
CA CYS A 223 7.50 -12.25 -0.19
C CYS A 223 7.21 -12.96 -1.51
N ILE A 224 6.40 -14.00 -1.47
CA ILE A 224 6.25 -14.94 -2.60
C ILE A 224 5.00 -14.68 -3.46
N MET A 225 4.06 -13.89 -2.95
CA MET A 225 2.79 -13.57 -3.61
C MET A 225 2.34 -12.16 -3.20
N ALA A 226 1.59 -11.48 -4.06
CA ALA A 226 0.98 -10.19 -3.77
C ALA A 226 -0.27 -9.97 -4.63
N SER A 227 -1.31 -9.33 -4.08
CA SER A 227 -2.57 -9.07 -4.75
C SER A 227 -3.06 -7.64 -4.47
N TYR A 228 -3.23 -6.84 -5.52
CA TYR A 228 -3.90 -5.56 -5.40
C TYR A 228 -5.38 -5.77 -5.06
N ALA A 229 -5.93 -4.95 -4.16
CA ALA A 229 -7.33 -5.06 -3.77
C ALA A 229 -8.03 -3.68 -3.72
N PRO A 230 -9.26 -3.55 -4.27
CA PRO A 230 -10.00 -4.53 -5.07
C PRO A 230 -9.70 -4.45 -6.58
N ILE A 231 -9.98 -5.54 -7.32
CA ILE A 231 -9.69 -5.61 -8.76
C ILE A 231 -10.75 -4.88 -9.60
N PHE A 232 -12.04 -5.05 -9.31
CA PHE A 232 -13.13 -4.69 -10.23
C PHE A 232 -14.15 -3.76 -9.59
N LYS A 233 -14.46 -2.66 -10.29
CA LYS A 233 -15.52 -1.71 -9.92
C LYS A 233 -16.54 -1.50 -11.03
N ASN A 234 -17.81 -1.75 -10.70
CA ASN A 234 -18.92 -1.33 -11.55
C ASN A 234 -19.22 0.16 -11.28
N GLU A 235 -19.11 0.99 -12.32
CA GLU A 235 -19.32 2.44 -12.25
C GLU A 235 -20.74 2.85 -11.78
N ASN A 236 -21.70 1.93 -11.83
CA ASN A 236 -23.08 2.20 -11.41
C ASN A 236 -23.37 1.83 -9.95
N ASP A 237 -22.47 1.11 -9.28
CA ASP A 237 -22.68 0.63 -7.91
C ASP A 237 -21.33 0.40 -7.20
N ALA A 238 -20.57 1.48 -7.04
CA ALA A 238 -19.27 1.46 -6.40
C ALA A 238 -19.39 1.48 -4.86
N GLN A 239 -18.75 0.53 -4.19
CA GLN A 239 -18.76 0.38 -2.73
C GLN A 239 -17.39 0.65 -2.07
N TRP A 240 -16.33 0.72 -2.87
CA TRP A 240 -14.95 0.96 -2.43
C TRP A 240 -14.24 1.93 -3.38
N ASN A 241 -13.10 2.48 -2.94
CA ASN A 241 -12.23 3.30 -3.77
C ASN A 241 -10.77 3.32 -3.24
N PRO A 242 -9.75 3.23 -4.10
CA PRO A 242 -9.83 2.97 -5.55
C PRO A 242 -9.99 1.48 -5.86
N ASP A 243 -10.19 1.18 -7.15
CA ASP A 243 -10.23 -0.18 -7.69
C ASP A 243 -9.39 -0.22 -8.97
N MET A 244 -8.81 -1.36 -9.30
CA MET A 244 -7.84 -1.45 -10.40
C MET A 244 -8.49 -1.30 -11.79
N LEU A 245 -9.63 -1.95 -12.03
CA LEU A 245 -10.35 -1.99 -13.29
C LEU A 245 -11.79 -1.50 -13.09
N HIS A 246 -12.12 -0.42 -13.77
CA HIS A 246 -13.46 0.16 -13.74
C HIS A 246 -14.23 -0.25 -14.99
N TYR A 247 -15.51 -0.58 -14.85
CA TYR A 247 -16.34 -1.02 -15.98
C TYR A 247 -17.80 -0.61 -15.84
N ASN A 248 -18.48 -0.58 -16.98
CA ASN A 248 -19.94 -0.58 -17.07
C ASN A 248 -20.39 -1.64 -18.08
N ALA A 249 -21.68 -1.66 -18.45
CA ALA A 249 -22.22 -2.66 -19.37
C ALA A 249 -21.65 -2.61 -20.81
N TYR A 250 -20.92 -1.55 -21.18
CA TYR A 250 -20.44 -1.31 -22.54
C TYR A 250 -18.91 -1.23 -22.67
N THR A 251 -18.20 -0.77 -21.64
CA THR A 251 -16.76 -0.52 -21.73
C THR A 251 -16.08 -0.60 -20.36
N SER A 252 -14.75 -0.64 -20.36
CA SER A 252 -13.89 -0.61 -19.17
C SER A 252 -12.65 0.26 -19.38
N PHE A 253 -11.96 0.59 -18.29
CA PHE A 253 -10.61 1.16 -18.30
C PHE A 253 -9.80 0.66 -17.10
N GLY A 254 -8.48 0.61 -17.25
CA GLY A 254 -7.54 0.37 -16.15
C GLY A 254 -7.06 1.68 -15.56
N THR A 255 -6.99 1.76 -14.24
CA THR A 255 -6.40 2.91 -13.54
C THR A 255 -4.88 2.93 -13.74
N PRO A 256 -4.17 4.01 -13.41
CA PRO A 256 -2.70 3.99 -13.36
C PRO A 256 -2.16 2.79 -12.57
N SER A 257 -2.81 2.41 -11.46
CA SER A 257 -2.42 1.22 -10.68
C SER A 257 -2.52 -0.07 -11.48
N TYR A 258 -3.53 -0.24 -12.35
CA TYR A 258 -3.61 -1.39 -13.27
C TYR A 258 -2.37 -1.51 -14.17
N TRP A 259 -1.96 -0.39 -14.78
CA TRP A 259 -0.81 -0.38 -15.68
C TRP A 259 0.51 -0.59 -14.93
N ALA A 260 0.62 -0.11 -13.69
CA ALA A 260 1.75 -0.46 -12.83
C ALA A 260 1.77 -1.97 -12.50
N GLN A 261 0.64 -2.57 -12.14
CA GLN A 261 0.56 -4.03 -11.92
C GLN A 261 0.92 -4.81 -13.18
N GLU A 262 0.38 -4.43 -14.35
CA GLU A 262 0.68 -5.06 -15.64
C GLU A 262 2.17 -4.99 -15.95
N MET A 263 2.78 -3.80 -15.83
CA MET A 263 4.20 -3.61 -16.15
C MET A 263 5.10 -4.40 -15.21
N MET A 264 4.79 -4.42 -13.91
CA MET A 264 5.56 -5.14 -12.91
C MET A 264 5.40 -6.66 -13.04
N ALA A 265 4.19 -7.16 -13.29
CA ALA A 265 3.88 -8.59 -13.35
C ALA A 265 4.19 -9.25 -14.70
N SER A 266 4.14 -8.51 -15.81
CA SER A 266 4.49 -9.03 -17.14
C SER A 266 6.00 -9.13 -17.39
N THR A 267 6.82 -8.62 -16.47
CA THR A 267 8.28 -8.60 -16.58
C THR A 267 8.96 -9.13 -15.31
N VAL A 268 8.65 -10.37 -14.92
CA VAL A 268 9.26 -11.01 -13.74
C VAL A 268 10.38 -11.95 -14.19
N GLY A 269 11.57 -11.80 -13.61
CA GLY A 269 12.68 -12.73 -13.81
C GLY A 269 12.63 -13.91 -12.84
N ASN A 270 13.48 -14.93 -13.08
CA ASN A 270 13.61 -16.09 -12.20
C ASN A 270 14.79 -15.98 -11.22
N GLN A 271 15.61 -14.93 -11.32
CA GLN A 271 16.73 -14.68 -10.42
C GLN A 271 16.95 -13.18 -10.19
N ASN A 272 16.99 -12.73 -8.94
CA ASN A 272 17.35 -11.34 -8.63
C ASN A 272 18.81 -11.05 -8.98
N ILE A 273 19.04 -9.90 -9.61
CA ILE A 273 20.39 -9.38 -9.91
C ILE A 273 20.84 -8.53 -8.72
N THR A 274 22.11 -8.63 -8.34
CA THR A 274 22.72 -7.74 -7.34
C THR A 274 23.35 -6.54 -8.04
N TRP A 275 23.23 -5.35 -7.45
CA TRP A 275 23.86 -4.14 -7.96
C TRP A 275 24.47 -3.28 -6.85
N THR A 276 25.21 -2.25 -7.26
CA THR A 276 25.64 -1.17 -6.37
C THR A 276 25.17 0.15 -6.96
N GLU A 277 24.91 1.14 -6.09
CA GLU A 277 24.40 2.45 -6.49
C GLU A 277 25.37 3.55 -6.08
N SER A 278 25.46 4.60 -6.89
CA SER A 278 26.20 5.81 -6.54
C SER A 278 25.39 7.04 -6.95
N GLY A 279 25.32 8.05 -6.09
CA GLY A 279 24.56 9.28 -6.35
C GLY A 279 23.02 9.14 -6.27
N ASN A 280 22.50 7.97 -5.90
CA ASN A 280 21.08 7.73 -5.71
C ASN A 280 20.60 8.16 -4.32
N THR A 281 20.72 9.46 -4.01
CA THR A 281 20.48 9.95 -2.64
C THR A 281 19.77 11.30 -2.64
N ILE A 282 18.58 11.38 -2.04
CA ILE A 282 17.91 12.62 -1.63
C ILE A 282 18.33 12.89 -0.20
N SER A 283 18.94 14.05 0.06
CA SER A 283 19.24 14.45 1.44
C SER A 283 18.05 15.19 2.03
N SER A 284 18.00 15.32 3.36
CA SER A 284 17.02 16.20 4.02
C SER A 284 17.05 17.59 3.39
N ASN A 285 18.20 18.06 2.90
CA ASN A 285 18.38 19.34 2.21
C ASN A 285 17.57 19.45 0.91
N ASP A 286 17.35 18.35 0.20
CA ASP A 286 16.65 18.32 -1.09
C ASP A 286 15.22 17.75 -0.98
N ALA A 287 14.75 17.55 0.25
CA ALA A 287 13.48 16.93 0.59
C ALA A 287 12.25 17.75 0.16
N LEU A 288 11.12 17.07 0.00
CA LEU A 288 9.83 17.67 -0.34
C LEU A 288 9.33 18.57 0.80
N LEU A 289 8.54 19.55 0.40
CA LEU A 289 7.86 20.47 1.31
C LEU A 289 6.37 20.10 1.34
N GLY A 290 5.58 20.58 2.28
CA GLY A 290 4.16 20.24 2.29
C GLY A 290 3.37 20.91 3.40
N VAL A 291 2.06 20.73 3.34
CA VAL A 291 1.11 21.20 4.35
C VAL A 291 0.21 20.05 4.77
N GLY A 292 -0.32 20.11 5.98
CA GLY A 292 -1.17 19.08 6.53
C GLY A 292 -1.81 19.49 7.84
N SER A 293 -2.62 18.63 8.41
CA SER A 293 -3.26 18.88 9.70
C SER A 293 -3.47 17.60 10.49
N TRP A 294 -3.60 17.73 11.80
CA TRP A 294 -3.97 16.64 12.71
C TRP A 294 -5.26 17.00 13.43
N ASN A 295 -6.28 16.13 13.35
CA ASN A 295 -7.60 16.33 13.97
C ASN A 295 -8.19 17.76 13.78
N THR A 296 -7.87 18.40 12.66
CA THR A 296 -8.17 19.80 12.35
C THR A 296 -8.45 19.95 10.87
N GLU A 297 -9.48 20.72 10.51
CA GLU A 297 -9.65 21.17 9.12
C GLU A 297 -8.95 22.52 8.97
N ALA A 298 -8.05 22.63 7.99
CA ALA A 298 -7.26 23.82 7.75
C ALA A 298 -7.22 24.18 6.27
N THR A 299 -7.26 25.48 5.97
CA THR A 299 -7.07 26.00 4.62
C THR A 299 -5.75 26.74 4.52
N TYR A 300 -4.95 26.38 3.53
CA TYR A 300 -3.68 27.01 3.17
C TYR A 300 -3.84 27.79 1.87
N SER A 301 -3.27 28.99 1.81
CA SER A 301 -3.33 29.84 0.62
C SER A 301 -2.04 30.65 0.49
N ASN A 302 -1.82 31.27 -0.67
CA ASN A 302 -0.64 32.11 -0.93
C ASN A 302 0.68 31.38 -0.65
N ILE A 303 0.75 30.09 -0.98
CA ILE A 303 1.95 29.30 -0.73
C ILE A 303 3.01 29.70 -1.76
N ARG A 304 4.15 30.15 -1.28
CA ARG A 304 5.26 30.61 -2.09
C ARG A 304 6.57 30.07 -1.54
N ILE A 305 7.40 29.51 -2.42
CA ILE A 305 8.73 29.03 -2.06
C ILE A 305 9.76 29.75 -2.92
N THR A 306 10.77 30.33 -2.29
CA THR A 306 11.89 30.97 -2.96
C THR A 306 13.22 30.27 -2.66
N ASP A 307 14.09 30.18 -3.67
CA ASP A 307 15.44 29.64 -3.50
C ASP A 307 16.40 30.62 -2.77
N ALA A 308 17.64 30.21 -2.57
CA ALA A 308 18.69 31.03 -1.95
C ALA A 308 19.02 32.33 -2.71
N ALA A 309 18.67 32.41 -3.99
CA ALA A 309 18.82 33.60 -4.83
C ALA A 309 17.56 34.47 -4.85
N ASN A 310 16.54 34.14 -4.04
CA ASN A 310 15.22 34.76 -3.98
C ASN A 310 14.38 34.62 -5.27
N ASN A 311 14.68 33.64 -6.12
CA ASN A 311 13.81 33.31 -7.24
C ASN A 311 12.61 32.49 -6.72
N VAL A 312 11.42 32.75 -7.24
CA VAL A 312 10.24 31.92 -6.95
C VAL A 312 10.39 30.59 -7.68
N VAL A 313 10.45 29.49 -6.92
CA VAL A 313 10.59 28.13 -7.46
C VAL A 313 9.29 27.34 -7.38
N PHE A 314 8.34 27.79 -6.57
CA PHE A 314 6.99 27.25 -6.49
C PHE A 314 6.02 28.31 -5.99
N GLU A 315 4.83 28.32 -6.57
CA GLU A 315 3.73 29.20 -6.18
C GLU A 315 2.40 28.48 -6.37
N GLN A 316 1.55 28.55 -5.35
CA GLN A 316 0.20 28.01 -5.37
C GLN A 316 -0.74 29.10 -4.84
N THR A 317 -1.54 29.66 -5.75
CA THR A 317 -2.50 30.72 -5.45
C THR A 317 -3.86 30.17 -4.99
N GLU A 318 -4.30 29.06 -5.58
CA GLU A 318 -5.59 28.45 -5.21
C GLU A 318 -5.50 27.80 -3.82
N PRO A 319 -6.48 28.04 -2.92
CA PRO A 319 -6.46 27.48 -1.58
C PRO A 319 -6.48 25.95 -1.57
N ILE A 320 -5.68 25.36 -0.68
CA ILE A 320 -5.66 23.93 -0.39
C ILE A 320 -6.36 23.71 0.94
N THR A 321 -7.35 22.83 0.99
CA THR A 321 -8.01 22.45 2.25
C THR A 321 -7.56 21.06 2.68
N SER A 322 -7.00 20.98 3.88
CA SER A 322 -6.64 19.74 4.55
C SER A 322 -7.83 19.27 5.38
N PRO A 323 -8.40 18.07 5.13
CA PRO A 323 -9.58 17.60 5.84
C PRO A 323 -9.25 17.18 7.28
N ARG A 324 -10.27 17.21 8.14
CA ARG A 324 -10.13 16.74 9.52
C ARG A 324 -9.93 15.21 9.55
N SER A 325 -8.76 14.76 9.98
CA SER A 325 -8.43 13.33 10.15
C SER A 325 -7.71 13.06 11.47
N MET A 326 -8.08 11.98 12.15
CA MET A 326 -7.35 11.46 13.32
C MET A 326 -6.11 10.64 12.96
N GLN A 327 -5.88 10.38 11.67
CA GLN A 327 -4.67 9.72 11.16
C GLN A 327 -3.62 10.74 10.69
N GLY A 328 -3.94 12.04 10.74
CA GLY A 328 -3.17 13.09 10.09
C GLY A 328 -3.40 13.09 8.58
N THR A 329 -3.37 14.27 7.98
CA THR A 329 -3.34 14.41 6.51
C THR A 329 -2.17 15.30 6.14
N TYR A 330 -1.52 15.03 5.02
CA TYR A 330 -0.50 15.89 4.47
C TYR A 330 -0.47 15.80 2.95
N ARG A 331 -0.22 16.94 2.30
CA ARG A 331 0.03 17.05 0.87
C ARG A 331 1.43 17.59 0.69
N THR A 332 2.26 16.85 -0.03
CA THR A 332 3.59 17.30 -0.42
C THR A 332 3.54 18.17 -1.68
N PHE A 333 4.43 19.13 -1.74
CA PHE A 333 4.73 19.95 -2.90
C PHE A 333 6.01 19.41 -3.51
N ASP A 334 5.94 19.21 -4.81
CA ASP A 334 6.96 18.61 -5.64
C ASP A 334 8.13 19.58 -5.93
N VAL A 335 8.75 20.09 -4.85
CA VAL A 335 9.77 21.14 -4.86
C VAL A 335 11.05 20.63 -4.19
N CYS A 336 12.00 20.14 -4.98
CA CYS A 336 13.34 19.79 -4.46
C CYS A 336 14.20 21.05 -4.39
N THR A 337 14.40 21.62 -3.20
CA THR A 337 15.39 22.69 -3.01
C THR A 337 16.05 22.67 -1.63
N GLY A 338 17.38 22.81 -1.65
CA GLY A 338 18.27 23.13 -0.54
C GLY A 338 17.88 24.35 0.29
N ASN A 339 18.74 25.37 0.34
CA ASN A 339 18.41 26.60 1.05
C ASN A 339 17.21 27.29 0.40
N CYS A 340 16.15 27.53 1.17
CA CYS A 340 14.91 28.09 0.66
C CYS A 340 14.16 28.89 1.74
N THR A 341 13.18 29.67 1.31
CA THR A 341 12.20 30.31 2.19
C THR A 341 10.81 29.88 1.76
N ILE A 342 10.02 29.40 2.71
CA ILE A 342 8.64 28.93 2.55
C ILE A 342 7.75 29.96 3.21
N GLU A 343 6.77 30.48 2.50
CA GLU A 343 5.80 31.46 2.99
C GLU A 343 4.38 31.01 2.60
N MET A 344 3.43 31.14 3.52
CA MET A 344 2.03 30.81 3.28
C MET A 344 1.10 31.46 4.30
N ASP A 345 -0.18 31.51 3.95
CA ASP A 345 -1.26 31.87 4.86
C ASP A 345 -2.03 30.61 5.25
N ALA A 346 -2.37 30.48 6.53
CA ALA A 346 -3.16 29.36 7.03
C ALA A 346 -4.34 29.82 7.89
N VAL A 347 -5.49 29.19 7.70
CA VAL A 347 -6.71 29.39 8.50
C VAL A 347 -7.13 28.05 9.09
N LYS A 348 -7.33 28.02 10.41
CA LYS A 348 -7.97 26.88 11.07
C LYS A 348 -9.47 27.01 10.91
N ASN A 349 -10.10 26.09 10.19
CA ASN A 349 -11.55 26.12 9.93
C ASN A 349 -12.33 25.47 11.07
N SER A 350 -11.84 24.34 11.59
CA SER A 350 -12.46 23.60 12.70
C SER A 350 -11.48 22.60 13.35
N GLY A 351 -11.84 22.00 14.49
CA GLY A 351 -11.09 20.92 15.13
C GLY A 351 -10.24 21.32 16.34
N ASP A 352 -9.47 20.36 16.85
CA ASP A 352 -8.88 20.45 18.20
C ASP A 352 -7.39 20.81 18.23
N GLU A 353 -6.68 20.73 17.09
CA GLU A 353 -5.27 21.12 16.97
C GLU A 353 -5.11 22.29 15.97
N GLY A 354 -3.99 22.37 15.25
CA GLY A 354 -3.75 23.41 14.25
C GLY A 354 -3.12 22.88 12.96
N PHE A 355 -1.96 23.43 12.59
CA PHE A 355 -1.33 23.24 11.29
C PHE A 355 -0.10 22.33 11.38
N LEU A 356 0.15 21.53 10.35
CA LEU A 356 1.41 20.84 10.12
C LEU A 356 2.06 21.41 8.86
N ILE A 357 3.29 21.90 8.97
CA ILE A 357 4.07 22.37 7.82
C ILE A 357 5.28 21.46 7.64
N ASN A 358 5.24 20.59 6.64
CA ASN A 358 6.38 19.75 6.28
C ASN A 358 7.44 20.60 5.59
N PHE A 359 8.65 20.62 6.14
CA PHE A 359 9.77 21.40 5.57
C PHE A 359 11.03 20.58 5.30
N ALA A 360 10.99 19.27 5.55
CA ALA A 360 11.99 18.32 5.11
C ALA A 360 11.40 16.91 5.03
N PHE A 361 10.48 16.66 4.10
CA PHE A 361 9.86 15.35 3.89
C PHE A 361 10.63 14.53 2.86
N ILE A 362 11.31 13.47 3.29
CA ILE A 362 11.95 12.50 2.39
C ILE A 362 10.95 11.38 2.12
N ASP A 363 10.43 10.81 3.21
CA ASP A 363 9.49 9.70 3.22
C ASP A 363 8.71 9.69 4.57
N ALA A 364 7.74 8.80 4.74
CA ALA A 364 6.88 8.69 5.93
C ALA A 364 7.65 8.27 7.20
N GLY A 365 8.82 7.66 7.08
CA GLY A 365 9.72 7.37 8.18
C GLY A 365 10.71 8.51 8.47
N ASN A 366 10.93 9.41 7.53
CA ASN A 366 12.00 10.40 7.52
C ASN A 366 11.48 11.77 7.08
N TYR A 367 10.95 12.54 8.04
CA TYR A 367 10.44 13.88 7.78
C TYR A 367 10.73 14.85 8.92
N ALA A 368 10.63 16.15 8.65
CA ALA A 368 10.49 17.16 9.69
C ALA A 368 9.34 18.11 9.37
N TRP A 369 8.55 18.42 10.40
CA TRP A 369 7.47 19.37 10.29
C TRP A 369 7.47 20.39 11.42
N TRP A 370 6.78 21.50 11.17
CA TRP A 370 6.42 22.45 12.19
C TRP A 370 4.95 22.25 12.56
N ASN A 371 4.73 21.75 13.78
CA ASN A 371 3.43 21.52 14.37
C ASN A 371 2.98 22.78 15.13
N LEU A 372 2.01 23.50 14.59
CA LEU A 372 1.47 24.73 15.14
C LEU A 372 0.12 24.46 15.79
N GLY A 373 0.03 24.52 17.11
CA GLY A 373 -1.23 24.27 17.82
C GLY A 373 -1.44 22.78 18.09
N GLY A 374 -0.36 22.04 18.34
CA GLY A 374 -0.40 20.64 18.75
C GLY A 374 -0.66 20.48 20.26
N TRP A 375 -0.73 19.23 20.69
CA TRP A 375 -0.96 18.83 22.09
C TRP A 375 -2.24 19.46 22.65
N GLY A 376 -3.34 19.34 21.90
CA GLY A 376 -4.61 19.97 22.26
C GLY A 376 -4.58 21.50 22.12
N ASN A 377 -3.90 22.00 21.08
CA ASN A 377 -3.80 23.43 20.76
C ASN A 377 -3.18 24.29 21.87
N ALA A 378 -2.22 23.73 22.60
CA ALA A 378 -1.53 24.42 23.68
C ALA A 378 -0.09 24.81 23.33
N ARG A 379 0.50 24.19 22.29
CA ARG A 379 1.90 24.39 21.94
C ARG A 379 2.16 24.45 20.44
N HIS A 380 3.27 25.09 20.11
CA HIS A 380 3.97 24.91 18.86
C HIS A 380 5.19 24.02 19.08
N GLY A 381 5.56 23.21 18.11
CA GLY A 381 6.75 22.38 18.19
C GLY A 381 7.28 21.98 16.83
N VAL A 382 8.60 21.80 16.75
CA VAL A 382 9.23 21.19 15.58
C VAL A 382 9.51 19.74 15.90
N GLU A 383 9.03 18.84 15.05
CA GLU A 383 9.20 17.40 15.22
C GLU A 383 9.93 16.82 14.02
N GLN A 384 10.83 15.88 14.26
CA GLN A 384 11.56 15.15 13.25
C GLN A 384 11.36 13.65 13.45
N ALA A 385 10.94 12.94 12.40
CA ALA A 385 10.94 11.50 12.33
C ALA A 385 12.22 11.01 11.62
N ILE A 386 12.85 9.98 12.19
CA ILE A 386 13.98 9.27 11.59
C ILE A 386 13.73 7.78 11.72
N ASN A 387 13.69 7.06 10.61
CA ASN A 387 13.35 5.64 10.54
C ASN A 387 12.06 5.31 11.33
N GLY A 388 11.03 6.14 11.19
CA GLY A 388 9.75 6.01 11.88
C GLY A 388 9.74 6.46 13.35
N SER A 389 10.91 6.74 13.95
CA SER A 389 11.01 7.24 15.32
C SER A 389 10.91 8.77 15.36
N LYS A 390 9.84 9.29 15.98
CA LYS A 390 9.59 10.73 16.09
C LYS A 390 10.23 11.34 17.34
N THR A 391 10.91 12.46 17.16
CA THR A 391 11.50 13.27 18.23
C THR A 391 11.05 14.73 18.10
N THR A 392 10.64 15.34 19.21
CA THR A 392 10.38 16.79 19.25
C THR A 392 11.68 17.55 19.49
N LEU A 393 12.12 18.34 18.51
CA LEU A 393 13.38 19.09 18.54
C LEU A 393 13.28 20.40 19.34
N ALA A 394 12.12 21.05 19.29
CA ALA A 394 11.85 22.29 20.03
C ALA A 394 10.35 22.45 20.30
N THR A 395 9.99 23.16 21.37
CA THR A 395 8.60 23.54 21.69
C THR A 395 8.51 24.97 22.20
N ALA A 396 7.35 25.60 22.04
CA ALA A 396 6.99 26.90 22.59
C ALA A 396 5.49 26.91 22.92
N ASP A 397 5.10 27.66 23.95
CA ASP A 397 3.69 27.84 24.29
C ASP A 397 3.00 28.69 23.23
N GLY A 398 1.79 28.31 22.83
CA GLY A 398 1.02 29.04 21.82
C GLY A 398 -0.18 28.26 21.29
N ASN A 399 -1.15 28.96 20.72
CA ASN A 399 -2.39 28.37 20.24
C ASN A 399 -2.84 28.99 18.91
N ILE A 400 -3.58 28.21 18.14
CA ILE A 400 -4.20 28.61 16.87
C ILE A 400 -5.69 28.87 17.10
N VAL A 401 -6.14 30.07 16.75
CA VAL A 401 -7.53 30.51 16.88
C VAL A 401 -8.29 30.19 15.59
N THR A 402 -9.41 29.50 15.72
CA THR A 402 -10.30 29.18 14.59
C THR A 402 -10.79 30.44 13.88
N GLY A 403 -10.77 30.44 12.55
CA GLY A 403 -11.21 31.54 11.70
C GLY A 403 -10.22 32.71 11.59
N ARG A 404 -9.08 32.68 12.29
CA ARG A 404 -8.00 33.66 12.14
C ARG A 404 -7.02 33.20 11.06
N THR A 405 -6.63 34.13 10.19
CA THR A 405 -5.49 33.95 9.28
C THR A 405 -4.18 34.14 10.01
N TYR A 406 -3.26 33.20 9.80
CA TYR A 406 -1.89 33.23 10.28
C TYR A 406 -0.93 33.28 9.10
N HIS A 407 0.11 34.11 9.21
CA HIS A 407 1.20 34.19 8.25
C HIS A 407 2.35 33.32 8.72
N ILE A 408 2.66 32.27 7.97
CA ILE A 408 3.68 31.28 8.32
C ILE A 408 4.88 31.47 7.40
N LYS A 409 6.08 31.51 8.00
CA LYS A 409 7.33 31.55 7.26
C LYS A 409 8.36 30.59 7.84
N ILE A 410 9.02 29.81 6.99
CA ILE A 410 10.16 28.96 7.36
C ILE A 410 11.33 29.32 6.48
N VAL A 411 12.47 29.70 7.08
CA VAL A 411 13.73 29.95 6.37
C VAL A 411 14.65 28.78 6.64
N ARG A 412 15.08 28.11 5.57
CA ARG A 412 15.91 26.93 5.61
C ARG A 412 17.31 27.23 5.07
N GLU A 413 18.31 26.88 5.87
CA GLU A 413 19.73 27.04 5.57
C GLU A 413 20.44 25.72 5.90
N GLY A 414 20.60 24.85 4.90
CA GLY A 414 21.08 23.49 5.06
C GLY A 414 20.13 22.64 5.92
N LEU A 415 20.65 22.16 7.05
CA LEU A 415 19.87 21.42 8.05
C LEU A 415 19.22 22.34 9.09
N THR A 416 19.50 23.65 9.07
CA THR A 416 18.91 24.60 10.02
C THR A 416 17.62 25.17 9.46
N ALA A 417 16.57 25.22 10.29
CA ALA A 417 15.29 25.86 9.97
C ALA A 417 14.94 26.92 11.03
N LYS A 418 14.59 28.12 10.56
CA LYS A 418 14.06 29.22 11.38
C LYS A 418 12.57 29.38 11.06
N CYS A 419 11.73 29.22 12.07
CA CYS A 419 10.28 29.17 11.93
C CYS A 419 9.64 30.42 12.52
N TYR A 420 8.86 31.14 11.72
CA TYR A 420 8.23 32.42 12.05
C TYR A 420 6.71 32.34 11.91
N LEU A 421 5.99 32.83 12.92
CA LEU A 421 4.53 32.93 12.94
C LEU A 421 4.17 34.40 13.11
N ASP A 422 3.38 34.94 12.18
CA ASP A 422 3.01 36.36 12.11
C ASP A 422 4.23 37.29 12.22
N GLY A 423 5.32 36.91 11.53
CA GLY A 423 6.59 37.64 11.50
C GLY A 423 7.48 37.47 12.74
N SER A 424 7.01 36.81 13.80
CA SER A 424 7.79 36.56 15.02
C SER A 424 8.53 35.24 14.94
N LEU A 425 9.83 35.22 15.22
CA LEU A 425 10.63 33.99 15.30
C LEU A 425 10.17 33.14 16.49
N VAL A 426 9.69 31.94 16.24
CA VAL A 426 9.24 30.98 17.26
C VAL A 426 10.31 29.92 17.54
N HIS A 427 10.92 29.37 16.49
CA HIS A 427 11.94 28.33 16.63
C HIS A 427 13.14 28.54 15.71
N THR A 428 14.31 28.12 16.20
CA THR A 428 15.47 27.78 15.37
C THR A 428 15.88 26.37 15.74
N VAL A 429 15.90 25.47 14.76
CA VAL A 429 16.28 24.07 14.95
C VAL A 429 17.34 23.66 13.95
N THR A 430 18.11 22.63 14.28
CA THR A 430 18.98 21.93 13.33
C THR A 430 18.51 20.49 13.25
N LEU A 431 18.15 20.06 12.04
CA LEU A 431 17.76 18.70 11.74
C LEU A 431 18.97 17.77 11.81
N THR A 432 18.74 16.53 12.24
CA THR A 432 19.71 15.46 11.98
C THR A 432 19.62 15.09 10.51
N GLU A 433 20.77 14.97 9.83
CA GLU A 433 20.79 14.59 8.42
C GLU A 433 20.21 13.20 8.23
N LYS A 434 19.30 13.08 7.26
CA LYS A 434 18.82 11.81 6.76
C LYS A 434 18.77 11.84 5.25
N THR A 435 18.98 10.67 4.66
CA THR A 435 18.92 10.48 3.22
C THR A 435 17.90 9.41 2.86
N GLY A 436 17.24 9.58 1.72
CA GLY A 436 16.43 8.56 1.03
C GLY A 436 16.88 8.37 -0.41
N GLU A 437 16.18 7.56 -1.18
CA GLU A 437 16.52 7.24 -2.57
C GLU A 437 15.95 8.27 -3.56
N ARG A 438 16.68 8.56 -4.65
CA ARG A 438 16.13 9.35 -5.78
C ARG A 438 15.33 8.48 -6.73
N LEU A 439 15.81 7.28 -6.97
CA LEU A 439 15.22 6.26 -7.83
C LEU A 439 15.07 4.98 -7.02
N TYR A 440 14.00 4.26 -7.26
CA TYR A 440 13.77 2.93 -6.70
C TYR A 440 13.95 1.91 -7.80
N LEU A 441 14.61 0.79 -7.50
CA LEU A 441 15.03 -0.16 -8.51
C LEU A 441 14.80 -1.60 -8.07
N CYS A 442 14.35 -2.45 -8.98
CA CYS A 442 14.59 -3.88 -8.86
C CYS A 442 15.11 -4.40 -10.20
N ALA A 443 15.91 -5.45 -10.14
CA ALA A 443 16.51 -6.05 -11.31
C ALA A 443 16.50 -7.56 -11.18
N ALA A 444 16.14 -8.23 -12.26
CA ALA A 444 16.09 -9.68 -12.32
C ALA A 444 16.58 -10.18 -13.68
N LEU A 445 17.13 -11.38 -13.69
CA LEU A 445 17.44 -12.14 -14.88
C LEU A 445 16.26 -13.07 -15.16
N ASN A 446 15.83 -13.13 -16.42
CA ASN A 446 15.04 -14.22 -16.94
C ASN A 446 16.00 -15.11 -17.74
N GLU A 447 16.49 -16.17 -17.09
CA GLU A 447 17.48 -17.09 -17.70
C GLU A 447 16.92 -17.84 -18.91
N ALA A 448 15.61 -18.14 -18.92
CA ALA A 448 14.97 -18.88 -20.01
C ALA A 448 14.94 -18.05 -21.30
N GLU A 449 14.84 -16.73 -21.18
CA GLU A 449 14.82 -15.80 -22.31
C GLU A 449 16.16 -15.09 -22.58
N ASP A 450 17.18 -15.31 -21.73
CA ASP A 450 18.46 -14.59 -21.74
C ASP A 450 18.26 -13.05 -21.68
N LYS A 451 17.37 -12.60 -20.80
CA LYS A 451 17.01 -11.17 -20.65
C LYS A 451 17.29 -10.67 -19.24
N ALA A 452 17.99 -9.54 -19.14
CA ALA A 452 18.02 -8.74 -17.92
C ALA A 452 16.84 -7.77 -17.92
N ILE A 453 16.07 -7.77 -16.84
CA ILE A 453 14.95 -6.89 -16.60
C ILE A 453 15.38 -5.89 -15.52
N ILE A 454 15.28 -4.60 -15.82
CA ILE A 454 15.58 -3.52 -14.87
C ILE A 454 14.35 -2.64 -14.80
N LYS A 455 13.75 -2.55 -13.61
CA LYS A 455 12.61 -1.70 -13.32
C LYS A 455 13.12 -0.49 -12.54
N VAL A 456 12.75 0.70 -12.99
CA VAL A 456 13.23 1.97 -12.43
C VAL A 456 12.03 2.85 -12.19
N ILE A 457 11.82 3.22 -10.94
CA ILE A 457 10.71 4.09 -10.55
C ILE A 457 11.27 5.42 -10.10
N ASN A 458 10.84 6.49 -10.76
CA ASN A 458 11.11 7.86 -10.35
C ASN A 458 9.86 8.44 -9.69
N TYR A 459 9.92 8.60 -8.37
CA TYR A 459 8.81 9.15 -7.59
C TYR A 459 8.82 10.69 -7.51
N ASN A 460 9.86 11.32 -8.06
CA ASN A 460 10.07 12.76 -8.01
C ASN A 460 9.40 13.48 -9.18
N SER A 461 9.12 14.76 -8.99
CA SER A 461 8.59 15.64 -10.04
C SER A 461 9.58 16.04 -11.13
N LYS A 462 10.87 15.74 -10.94
CA LYS A 462 11.92 16.07 -11.90
C LYS A 462 12.46 14.80 -12.51
N ALA A 463 12.72 14.86 -13.82
CA ALA A 463 13.46 13.81 -14.50
C ALA A 463 14.83 13.62 -13.84
N VAL A 464 15.19 12.37 -13.56
CA VAL A 464 16.49 11.98 -13.02
C VAL A 464 17.23 11.18 -14.08
N SER A 465 18.40 11.67 -14.51
CA SER A 465 19.26 10.90 -15.41
C SER A 465 19.98 9.80 -14.63
N THR A 466 19.97 8.59 -15.18
CA THR A 466 20.66 7.41 -14.62
C THR A 466 21.44 6.68 -15.69
N ASN A 467 22.51 5.98 -15.29
CA ASN A 467 23.33 5.16 -16.19
C ASN A 467 23.45 3.75 -15.59
N PHE A 468 23.27 2.72 -16.42
CA PHE A 468 23.46 1.33 -16.03
C PHE A 468 24.79 0.81 -16.58
N THR A 469 25.60 0.21 -15.70
CA THR A 469 26.86 -0.44 -16.07
C THR A 469 26.77 -1.91 -15.68
N PHE A 470 27.02 -2.79 -16.65
CA PHE A 470 27.00 -4.24 -16.47
C PHE A 470 28.44 -4.74 -16.40
N THR A 471 28.84 -5.35 -15.29
CA THR A 471 30.23 -5.79 -15.05
C THR A 471 30.50 -7.19 -15.55
N ASP A 472 29.51 -8.09 -15.43
CA ASP A 472 29.64 -9.52 -15.71
C ASP A 472 28.73 -9.98 -16.86
N ALA A 473 28.19 -9.03 -17.62
CA ALA A 473 27.37 -9.28 -18.80
C ALA A 473 27.70 -8.28 -19.91
N THR A 474 27.60 -8.74 -21.16
CA THR A 474 27.64 -7.87 -22.34
C THR A 474 26.22 -7.78 -22.90
N ILE A 475 25.64 -6.58 -22.92
CA ILE A 475 24.34 -6.36 -23.53
C ILE A 475 24.52 -6.36 -25.05
N GLY A 476 24.09 -7.45 -25.70
CA GLY A 476 24.35 -7.72 -27.11
C GLY A 476 23.27 -7.27 -28.09
N GLY A 477 22.15 -6.71 -27.62
CA GLY A 477 20.99 -6.35 -28.44
C GLY A 477 20.30 -5.06 -28.02
N ASP A 478 19.20 -4.74 -28.70
CA ASP A 478 18.35 -3.58 -28.40
C ASP A 478 17.63 -3.76 -27.06
N ALA A 479 17.45 -2.66 -26.32
CA ALA A 479 16.62 -2.66 -25.11
C ALA A 479 15.15 -2.38 -25.47
N GLU A 480 14.25 -3.24 -25.02
CA GLU A 480 12.82 -2.90 -24.96
C GLU A 480 12.61 -1.93 -23.79
N ILE A 481 12.01 -0.77 -24.07
CA ILE A 481 11.72 0.21 -23.04
C ILE A 481 10.20 0.37 -22.96
N ARG A 482 9.62 0.01 -21.82
CA ARG A 482 8.24 0.33 -21.45
C ARG A 482 8.26 1.51 -20.50
N ILE A 483 7.43 2.52 -20.77
CA ILE A 483 7.39 3.76 -19.99
C ILE A 483 5.93 4.09 -19.70
N MET A 484 5.60 4.12 -18.42
CA MET A 484 4.37 4.71 -17.90
C MET A 484 4.76 6.05 -17.27
N SER A 485 4.27 7.16 -17.83
CA SER A 485 4.60 8.50 -17.34
C SER A 485 3.55 9.54 -17.70
N ASN A 486 3.45 10.58 -16.89
CA ASN A 486 2.68 11.78 -17.19
C ASN A 486 3.40 12.99 -16.57
N ALA A 487 3.17 14.19 -17.12
CA ALA A 487 3.72 15.42 -16.55
C ALA A 487 3.02 15.82 -15.23
N ASP A 488 1.79 15.34 -15.02
CA ASP A 488 1.03 15.52 -13.79
C ASP A 488 1.00 14.22 -12.99
N ASN A 489 1.60 14.25 -11.80
CA ASN A 489 1.58 13.13 -10.85
C ASN A 489 0.16 12.77 -10.38
N TYR A 490 -0.80 13.69 -10.50
CA TYR A 490 -2.19 13.47 -10.15
C TYR A 490 -3.06 13.15 -11.36
N ALA A 491 -2.47 12.83 -12.52
CA ALA A 491 -3.22 12.33 -13.67
C ALA A 491 -3.92 11.01 -13.34
N GLU A 492 -5.16 10.88 -13.77
CA GLU A 492 -6.03 9.71 -13.56
C GLU A 492 -6.65 9.28 -14.88
N ASN A 493 -6.86 7.97 -15.05
CA ASN A 493 -7.67 7.44 -16.15
C ASN A 493 -9.16 7.53 -15.79
N SER A 494 -10.01 7.58 -16.81
CA SER A 494 -11.47 7.56 -16.66
C SER A 494 -12.13 6.92 -17.87
N LEU A 495 -13.45 6.68 -17.81
CA LEU A 495 -14.20 6.25 -19.00
C LEU A 495 -14.07 7.21 -20.20
N ALA A 496 -13.86 8.51 -19.95
CA ALA A 496 -13.71 9.52 -21.00
C ALA A 496 -12.27 9.61 -21.54
N GLU A 497 -11.28 9.35 -20.67
CA GLU A 497 -9.85 9.36 -20.99
C GLU A 497 -9.21 8.05 -20.46
N PRO A 498 -9.48 6.89 -21.11
CA PRO A 498 -9.09 5.59 -20.56
C PRO A 498 -7.59 5.32 -20.60
N GLU A 499 -6.85 6.07 -21.41
CA GLU A 499 -5.41 5.89 -21.65
C GLU A 499 -4.60 7.16 -21.35
N LYS A 500 -5.03 7.96 -20.38
CA LYS A 500 -4.33 9.21 -19.99
C LYS A 500 -2.95 8.91 -19.38
N VAL A 501 -2.83 7.78 -18.73
CA VAL A 501 -1.62 7.20 -18.16
C VAL A 501 -1.64 5.69 -18.44
N VAL A 502 -0.72 5.21 -19.29
CA VAL A 502 -0.58 3.80 -19.67
C VAL A 502 0.89 3.40 -19.70
#